data_AF-A0A392NCE3-F1
#
_entry.id   AF-A0A392NCE3-F1
#
_cell.length_a   1.000
_cell.length_b   1.000
_cell.length_c   1.000
_cell.angle_alpha   90.00
_cell.angle_beta   90.00
_cell.angle_gamma   90.00
#
_symmetry.space_group_name_H-M   'P 1'
#
loop_
_entity.id
_entity.type
_entity.pdbx_description
1 polymer ?
#
loop_
_entity_poly.entity_id
_entity_poly.type
_entity_poly.pdbx_seq_one_letter_code
_entity_poly.pdbx_strand_id
1 'polypeptide(L)'
;MLTCQYCVQWNPLLEFNTDFNSRAEFLWSHGLISDSTYETFTKVCNYSQIRREYQSGTATIVCARVNRLVSMEIGRYIDSYDVTLDVCLPSEKQQAYILTQLQEGEKIDVCEEDETITYLNRKDVQLALHAKLVGIPVWSTCSG
;
A
#
# COMPACT_ATOMS: atom_id res chain seq x y z
N MET A 1 -32.39 -5.35 -22.13
CA MET A 1 -31.67 -4.15 -21.64
C MET A 1 -31.27 -4.46 -20.21
N LEU A 2 -29.99 -4.70 -19.94
CA LEU A 2 -29.52 -4.92 -18.56
C LEU A 2 -29.39 -3.53 -17.92
N THR A 3 -30.31 -3.19 -17.04
CA THR A 3 -30.20 -2.00 -16.18
C THR A 3 -29.39 -2.35 -14.95
N CYS A 4 -28.41 -1.51 -14.60
CA CYS A 4 -27.62 -1.66 -13.39
C CYS A 4 -28.52 -1.50 -12.15
N GLN A 5 -28.46 -2.44 -11.21
CA GLN A 5 -29.38 -2.46 -10.06
C GLN A 5 -28.69 -2.06 -8.75
N TYR A 6 -27.40 -2.37 -8.58
CA TYR A 6 -26.62 -2.03 -7.38
C TYR A 6 -25.15 -1.79 -7.73
N CYS A 7 -24.48 -0.96 -6.92
CA CYS A 7 -23.03 -0.78 -6.96
C CYS A 7 -22.42 -1.37 -5.69
N VAL A 8 -21.45 -2.27 -5.84
CA VAL A 8 -20.68 -2.84 -4.73
C VAL A 8 -19.31 -2.19 -4.71
N GLN A 9 -18.87 -1.78 -3.52
CA GLN A 9 -17.56 -1.18 -3.30
C GLN A 9 -16.85 -1.94 -2.18
N TRP A 10 -15.63 -2.39 -2.44
CA TRP A 10 -14.80 -3.12 -1.48
C TRP A 10 -13.64 -2.24 -1.03
N ASN A 11 -13.55 -2.01 0.28
CA ASN A 11 -12.58 -1.10 0.92
C ASN A 11 -12.42 0.27 0.22
N PRO A 12 -13.51 0.95 -0.17
CA PRO A 12 -13.43 2.25 -0.81
C PRO A 12 -13.03 3.36 0.17
N LEU A 13 -12.52 4.46 -0.37
CA LEU A 13 -12.51 5.76 0.31
C LEU A 13 -13.91 6.38 0.19
N LEU A 14 -14.67 6.44 1.29
CA LEU A 14 -16.02 6.99 1.36
C LEU A 14 -16.04 8.40 1.95
N GLU A 15 -15.32 8.62 3.05
CA GLU A 15 -15.23 9.92 3.70
C GLU A 15 -13.79 10.19 4.11
N PHE A 16 -13.21 11.22 3.48
CA PHE A 16 -11.78 11.50 3.54
C PHE A 16 -11.25 11.62 4.97
N ASN A 17 -11.93 12.35 5.86
CA ASN A 17 -11.40 12.55 7.20
C ASN A 17 -11.52 11.30 8.06
N THR A 18 -12.69 10.65 8.02
CA THR A 18 -13.01 9.46 8.81
C THR A 18 -12.10 8.31 8.41
N ASP A 19 -12.03 8.01 7.12
CA ASP A 19 -11.26 6.88 6.62
C ASP A 19 -9.77 7.07 6.86
N PHE A 20 -9.22 8.27 6.60
CA PHE A 20 -7.81 8.51 6.88
C PHE A 20 -7.51 8.56 8.38
N ASN A 21 -8.30 9.25 9.19
CA ASN A 21 -8.00 9.36 10.62
C ASN A 21 -8.18 8.02 11.36
N SER A 22 -9.07 7.14 10.88
CA SER A 22 -9.23 5.78 11.43
C SER A 22 -7.95 4.95 11.38
N ARG A 23 -7.01 5.26 10.48
CA ARG A 23 -5.73 4.55 10.39
C ARG A 23 -4.91 4.64 11.66
N ALA A 24 -5.01 5.73 12.41
CA ALA A 24 -4.27 5.84 13.67
C ALA A 24 -4.71 4.77 14.67
N GLU A 25 -6.02 4.61 14.83
CA GLU A 25 -6.61 3.59 15.72
C GLU A 25 -6.38 2.17 15.19
N PHE A 26 -6.50 1.97 13.89
CA PHE A 26 -6.20 0.67 13.26
C PHE A 26 -4.75 0.25 13.55
N LEU A 27 -3.77 1.10 13.24
CA LEU A 27 -2.36 0.77 13.47
C LEU A 27 -2.04 0.50 14.94
N TRP A 28 -2.60 1.31 15.85
CA TRP A 28 -2.38 1.14 17.28
C TRP A 28 -3.02 -0.14 17.83
N SER A 29 -4.28 -0.41 17.48
CA SER A 29 -5.00 -1.63 17.91
C SER A 29 -4.41 -2.92 17.35
N HIS A 30 -3.65 -2.84 16.24
CA HIS A 30 -2.91 -3.97 15.66
C HIS A 30 -1.46 -4.05 16.14
N GLY A 31 -1.06 -3.22 17.12
CA GLY A 31 0.27 -3.28 17.74
C GLY A 31 1.40 -2.79 16.83
N LEU A 32 1.10 -2.03 15.78
CA LEU A 32 2.08 -1.54 14.81
C LEU A 32 2.75 -0.23 15.25
N ILE A 33 2.12 0.51 16.16
CA ILE A 33 2.63 1.77 16.69
C ILE A 33 2.46 1.85 18.21
N SER A 34 3.36 2.60 18.87
CA SER A 34 3.34 2.85 20.30
C SER A 34 2.23 3.83 20.71
N ASP A 35 1.84 3.81 21.99
CA ASP A 35 0.88 4.77 22.57
C ASP A 35 1.29 6.23 22.30
N SER A 36 2.58 6.54 22.42
CA SER A 36 3.10 7.89 22.15
C SER A 36 2.98 8.31 20.70
N THR A 37 3.17 7.36 19.78
CA THR A 37 3.02 7.60 18.34
C THR A 37 1.56 7.74 17.96
N TYR A 38 0.68 6.91 18.53
CA TYR A 38 -0.77 7.04 18.38
C TYR A 38 -1.27 8.42 18.87
N GLU A 39 -0.84 8.87 20.04
CA GLU A 39 -1.22 10.19 20.57
C GLU A 39 -0.78 11.33 19.64
N THR A 40 0.46 11.27 19.15
CA THR A 40 0.97 12.30 18.23
C THR A 40 0.24 12.25 16.88
N PHE A 41 -0.02 11.05 16.36
CA PHE A 41 -0.69 10.81 15.08
C PHE A 41 -2.19 11.09 15.11
N THR A 42 -2.78 11.26 16.29
CA THR A 42 -4.19 11.68 16.45
C THR A 42 -4.31 13.16 16.78
N LYS A 43 -3.47 13.69 17.70
CA LYS A 43 -3.63 15.04 18.27
C LYS A 43 -2.75 16.12 17.64
N VAL A 44 -1.53 15.76 17.19
CA VAL A 44 -0.56 16.76 16.69
C VAL A 44 -0.73 16.99 15.20
N CYS A 45 -0.73 15.92 14.41
CA CYS A 45 -1.11 15.98 13.01
C CYS A 45 -1.77 14.69 12.59
N ASN A 46 -3.09 14.75 12.38
CA ASN A 46 -3.87 13.59 12.00
C ASN A 46 -3.64 13.17 10.54
N TYR A 47 -3.96 11.92 10.22
CA TYR A 47 -3.60 11.38 8.92
C TYR A 47 -4.30 12.09 7.76
N SER A 48 -5.55 12.53 7.93
CA SER A 48 -6.24 13.30 6.91
C SER A 48 -5.52 14.63 6.58
N GLN A 49 -4.98 15.32 7.60
CA GLN A 49 -4.16 16.50 7.40
C GLN A 49 -2.84 16.17 6.69
N ILE A 50 -2.13 15.13 7.14
CA ILE A 50 -0.92 14.64 6.47
C ILE A 50 -1.19 14.41 4.98
N ARG A 51 -2.25 13.68 4.63
CA ARG A 51 -2.61 13.38 3.25
C ARG A 51 -2.86 14.64 2.42
N ARG A 52 -3.59 15.62 2.96
CA ARG A 52 -3.83 16.91 2.28
C ARG A 52 -2.54 17.67 2.04
N GLU A 53 -1.69 17.80 3.05
CA GLU A 53 -0.46 18.59 2.93
C GLU A 53 0.56 17.97 1.96
N TYR A 54 0.67 16.64 1.93
CA TYR A 54 1.50 15.95 0.94
C TYR A 54 0.93 16.08 -0.47
N GLN A 55 -0.39 15.99 -0.64
CA GLN A 55 -1.03 16.15 -1.94
C GLN A 55 -0.89 17.58 -2.48
N SER A 56 -0.93 18.60 -1.61
CA SER A 56 -0.73 20.00 -2.00
C SER A 56 0.75 20.39 -2.16
N GLY A 57 1.70 19.52 -1.79
CA GLY A 57 3.12 19.83 -1.79
C GLY A 57 3.54 20.83 -0.70
N THR A 58 2.70 21.05 0.32
CA THR A 58 2.92 22.03 1.40
C THR A 58 3.01 21.36 2.77
N ALA A 59 3.65 20.19 2.83
CA ALA A 59 3.89 19.45 4.08
C ALA A 59 4.63 20.30 5.11
N THR A 60 3.98 20.54 6.24
CA THR A 60 4.59 21.20 7.39
C THR A 60 5.64 20.30 8.02
N ILE A 61 6.68 20.90 8.61
CA ILE A 61 7.75 20.15 9.30
C ILE A 61 7.16 19.27 10.41
N VAL A 62 6.09 19.74 11.08
CA VAL A 62 5.38 18.99 12.12
C VAL A 62 4.74 17.74 11.54
N CYS A 63 3.87 17.87 10.53
CA CYS A 63 3.20 16.72 9.92
C CYS A 63 4.18 15.75 9.24
N ALA A 64 5.23 16.26 8.61
CA ALA A 64 6.29 15.42 8.05
C ALA A 64 7.02 14.60 9.14
N ARG A 65 7.26 15.19 10.32
CA ARG A 65 7.88 14.49 11.46
C ARG A 65 6.95 13.42 12.04
N VAL A 66 5.66 13.73 12.18
CA VAL A 66 4.66 12.74 12.64
C VAL A 66 4.57 11.58 11.65
N ASN A 67 4.44 11.87 10.35
CA ASN A 67 4.39 10.85 9.29
C ASN A 67 5.65 9.96 9.31
N ARG A 68 6.83 10.57 9.48
CA ARG A 68 8.09 9.83 9.60
C ARG A 68 8.13 8.93 10.84
N LEU A 69 7.65 9.40 11.99
CA LEU A 69 7.60 8.60 13.22
C LEU A 69 6.76 7.34 13.01
N VAL A 70 5.55 7.50 12.46
CA VAL A 70 4.64 6.39 12.14
C VAL A 70 5.29 5.41 11.16
N SER A 71 5.88 5.89 10.06
CA SER A 71 6.56 5.04 9.09
C SER A 71 7.75 4.27 9.66
N MET A 72 8.48 4.84 10.63
CA MET A 72 9.62 4.17 11.25
C MET A 72 9.18 3.05 12.19
N GLU A 73 8.08 3.20 12.93
CA GLU A 73 7.56 2.16 13.81
C GLU A 73 6.96 0.99 13.04
N ILE A 74 6.18 1.26 11.99
CA ILE A 74 5.62 0.22 11.11
C ILE A 74 6.76 -0.53 10.39
N GLY A 75 7.75 0.22 9.89
CA GLY A 75 8.88 -0.35 9.16
C GLY A 75 8.51 -0.82 7.74
N ARG A 76 9.49 -1.41 7.06
CA ARG A 76 9.38 -1.86 5.66
C ARG A 76 9.01 -3.32 5.49
N TYR A 77 8.74 -4.02 6.60
CA TYR A 77 8.45 -5.45 6.63
C TYR A 77 6.98 -5.73 6.95
N ILE A 78 6.15 -4.70 6.88
CA ILE A 78 4.69 -4.77 7.04
C ILE A 78 4.09 -4.29 5.73
N ASP A 79 3.22 -5.09 5.15
CA ASP A 79 2.45 -4.69 3.98
C ASP A 79 1.34 -3.70 4.39
N SER A 80 1.18 -2.63 3.61
CA SER A 80 0.26 -1.53 3.94
C SER A 80 -1.19 -1.77 3.52
N TYR A 81 -1.43 -2.78 2.68
CA TYR A 81 -2.73 -3.28 2.25
C TYR A 81 -3.20 -4.45 3.12
N ASP A 82 -2.28 -5.29 3.61
CA ASP A 82 -2.56 -6.40 4.53
C ASP A 82 -1.47 -6.56 5.60
N VAL A 83 -1.75 -6.12 6.83
CA VAL A 83 -0.78 -6.14 7.95
C VAL A 83 -0.45 -7.55 8.45
N THR A 84 -1.16 -8.58 8.00
CA THR A 84 -0.92 -9.99 8.35
C THR A 84 -0.18 -10.75 7.26
N LEU A 85 -0.06 -10.17 6.06
CA LEU A 85 0.66 -10.74 4.93
C LEU A 85 2.16 -10.44 5.02
N ASP A 86 2.98 -11.32 4.44
CA ASP A 86 4.42 -11.07 4.29
C ASP A 86 4.67 -10.05 3.17
N VAL A 87 5.84 -9.43 3.17
CA VAL A 87 6.23 -8.47 2.13
C VAL A 87 6.98 -9.16 0.98
N CYS A 88 6.82 -8.65 -0.25
CA CYS A 88 7.68 -9.07 -1.35
C CYS A 88 9.13 -8.68 -1.06
N LEU A 89 9.96 -9.69 -0.74
CA LEU A 89 11.40 -9.51 -0.54
C LEU A 89 12.15 -9.65 -1.88
N PRO A 90 13.23 -8.86 -2.10
CA PRO A 90 14.11 -9.07 -3.24
C PRO A 90 14.65 -10.51 -3.30
N SER A 91 14.93 -10.99 -4.51
CA SER A 91 15.31 -12.38 -4.80
C SER A 91 16.48 -12.88 -3.94
N GLU A 92 17.45 -12.01 -3.60
CA GLU A 92 18.60 -12.37 -2.77
C GLU A 92 18.20 -12.67 -1.31
N LYS A 93 17.11 -12.06 -0.82
CA LYS A 93 16.59 -12.25 0.55
C LYS A 93 15.56 -13.37 0.62
N GLN A 94 14.82 -13.62 -0.46
CA GLN A 94 13.92 -14.76 -0.57
C GLN A 94 14.66 -16.10 -0.46
N GLN A 95 15.86 -16.23 -1.03
CA GLN A 95 16.65 -17.45 -0.90
C GLN A 95 16.97 -17.79 0.57
N ALA A 96 17.34 -16.79 1.37
CA ALA A 96 17.60 -16.98 2.80
C ALA A 96 16.34 -17.35 3.59
N TYR A 97 15.17 -16.81 3.21
CA TYR A 97 13.88 -17.12 3.82
C TYR A 97 13.38 -18.54 3.47
N ILE A 98 13.52 -18.97 2.22
CA ILE A 98 13.17 -20.33 1.77
C ILE A 98 14.07 -21.37 2.45
N LEU A 99 15.35 -21.06 2.66
CA LEU A 99 16.29 -21.94 3.36
C LEU A 99 15.96 -22.12 4.85
N THR A 100 15.27 -21.15 5.47
CA THR A 100 14.88 -21.21 6.89
C THR A 100 13.46 -21.72 7.11
N GLN A 101 12.58 -21.65 6.10
CA GLN A 101 11.18 -22.07 6.19
C GLN A 101 10.93 -23.37 5.42
N LEU A 102 11.21 -24.51 6.07
CA LEU A 102 10.47 -25.74 5.85
C LEU A 102 9.09 -25.59 6.53
N GLN A 103 8.17 -24.85 5.92
CA GLN A 103 6.79 -24.75 6.44
C GLN A 103 5.77 -25.23 5.40
N GLU A 104 5.05 -26.28 5.77
CA GLU A 104 3.87 -26.80 5.09
C GLU A 104 2.72 -25.80 5.27
N GLY A 105 2.33 -25.14 4.17
CA GLY A 105 1.22 -24.21 4.09
C GLY A 105 0.97 -23.81 2.62
N GLU A 106 -0.22 -23.29 2.32
CA GLU A 106 -0.49 -22.68 1.01
C GLU A 106 0.52 -21.55 0.77
N LYS A 107 1.27 -21.62 -0.34
CA LYS A 107 2.18 -20.56 -0.74
C LYS A 107 1.35 -19.40 -1.28
N ILE A 108 1.15 -18.37 -0.47
CA ILE A 108 0.60 -17.10 -0.93
C ILE A 108 1.72 -16.35 -1.66
N ASP A 109 1.46 -15.97 -2.91
CA ASP A 109 2.38 -15.17 -3.69
C ASP A 109 2.25 -13.69 -3.31
N VAL A 110 3.24 -13.19 -2.58
CA VAL A 110 3.30 -11.79 -2.11
C VAL A 110 3.91 -10.83 -3.13
N CYS A 111 4.42 -11.34 -4.25
CA CYS A 111 5.09 -10.56 -5.29
C CYS A 111 4.23 -10.40 -6.56
N GLU A 112 2.92 -10.67 -6.48
CA GLU A 112 1.98 -10.65 -7.61
C GLU A 112 2.04 -9.33 -8.42
N GLU A 113 2.26 -8.18 -7.75
CA GLU A 113 2.38 -6.89 -8.44
C GLU A 113 3.61 -6.84 -9.37
N ASP A 114 4.77 -7.28 -8.91
CA ASP A 114 6.01 -7.31 -9.69
C ASP A 114 5.90 -8.26 -10.90
N GLU A 115 5.26 -9.41 -10.69
CA GLU A 115 4.96 -10.37 -11.74
C GLU A 115 3.99 -9.79 -12.78
N THR A 116 2.96 -9.09 -12.33
CA THR A 116 1.96 -8.42 -13.18
C THR A 116 2.60 -7.33 -14.04
N ILE A 117 3.45 -6.48 -13.45
CA ILE A 117 4.21 -5.45 -14.18
C ILE A 117 5.10 -6.10 -15.24
N THR A 118 5.79 -7.18 -14.89
CA THR A 118 6.65 -7.92 -15.82
C THR A 118 5.85 -8.52 -16.97
N TYR A 119 4.71 -9.15 -16.67
CA TYR A 119 3.84 -9.78 -17.65
C TYR A 119 3.23 -8.78 -18.63
N LEU A 120 2.64 -7.68 -18.12
CA LEU A 120 1.96 -6.68 -18.95
C LEU A 120 2.91 -5.84 -19.81
N ASN A 121 4.21 -5.82 -19.49
CA ASN A 121 5.24 -5.20 -20.32
C ASN A 121 5.82 -6.09 -21.42
N ARG A 122 5.39 -7.36 -21.53
CA ARG A 122 5.79 -8.21 -22.65
C ARG A 122 5.11 -7.78 -23.95
N LYS A 123 5.87 -7.74 -25.05
CA LYS A 123 5.36 -7.30 -26.37
C LYS A 123 4.25 -8.20 -26.92
N ASP A 124 4.36 -9.51 -26.70
CA ASP A 124 3.35 -10.48 -27.14
C ASP A 124 2.04 -10.32 -26.36
N VAL A 125 2.13 -10.05 -25.05
CA VAL A 125 0.97 -9.75 -24.19
C VAL A 125 0.29 -8.45 -24.63
N GLN A 126 1.05 -7.38 -24.87
CA GLN A 126 0.51 -6.11 -25.36
C GLN A 126 -0.18 -6.28 -26.71
N LEU A 127 0.42 -7.05 -27.63
CA LEU A 127 -0.19 -7.35 -28.93
C LEU A 127 -1.50 -8.12 -28.78
N ALA A 128 -1.53 -9.13 -27.91
CA ALA A 128 -2.70 -9.95 -27.64
C ALA A 128 -3.85 -9.17 -26.98
N LEU A 129 -3.53 -8.24 -26.07
CA LEU A 129 -4.50 -7.36 -25.41
C LEU A 129 -4.87 -6.13 -26.25
N HIS A 130 -4.29 -5.98 -27.45
CA HIS A 130 -4.42 -4.79 -28.29
C HIS A 130 -4.02 -3.48 -27.58
N ALA A 131 -3.11 -3.57 -26.61
CA ALA A 131 -2.60 -2.44 -25.85
C ALA A 131 -1.57 -1.64 -26.68
N LYS A 132 -1.68 -0.31 -26.65
CA LYS A 132 -0.69 0.60 -27.24
C LYS A 132 -0.25 1.60 -26.18
N LEU A 133 1.05 1.63 -25.89
CA LEU A 133 1.63 2.64 -25.02
C LEU A 133 1.78 3.95 -25.79
N VAL A 134 1.01 4.96 -25.38
CA VAL A 134 1.03 6.30 -26.00
C VAL A 134 1.46 7.30 -24.93
N GLY A 135 2.57 8.00 -25.17
CA GLY A 135 3.10 8.99 -24.23
C GLY A 135 3.77 8.40 -22.99
N ILE A 136 3.86 7.08 -22.87
CA ILE A 136 4.57 6.38 -21.78
C ILE A 136 5.48 5.27 -22.35
N PRO A 137 6.66 5.04 -21.76
CA PRO A 137 7.62 4.06 -22.27
C PRO A 137 7.31 2.62 -21.83
N VAL A 138 6.67 2.46 -20.67
CA VAL A 138 6.33 1.17 -20.06
C VAL A 138 4.95 1.26 -19.41
N TRP A 139 4.26 0.13 -19.33
CA TRP A 139 3.05 0.00 -18.51
C TRP A 139 3.44 -0.01 -17.02
N SER A 140 2.60 0.58 -16.17
CA SER A 140 2.76 0.60 -14.71
C SER A 140 1.39 0.54 -14.03
N THR A 141 1.34 0.08 -12.77
CA THR A 141 0.10 -0.07 -11.98
C THR A 141 -0.68 1.25 -11.86
N CYS A 142 0.03 2.35 -11.58
CA CYS A 142 -0.56 3.68 -11.40
C CYS A 142 0.28 4.74 -12.12
N SER A 143 -0.37 5.74 -12.72
CA SER A 143 0.29 6.96 -13.20
C SER A 143 0.38 7.98 -12.06
N GLY A 144 1.59 8.41 -11.74
CA GLY A 144 1.85 9.47 -10.74
C GLY A 144 1.51 10.87 -11.23
#